data_AF-F9LY27-F1
#
_entry.id   AF-F9LY27-F1
#
_cell.length_a   1.000
_cell.length_b   1.000
_cell.length_c   1.000
_cell.angle_alpha   90.00
_cell.angle_beta   90.00
_cell.angle_gamma   90.00
#
_symmetry.space_group_name_H-M   'P 1'
#
loop_
_entity.id
_entity.type
_entity.pdbx_description
1 polymer ?
#
loop_
_entity_poly.entity_id
_entity_poly.type
_entity_poly.pdbx_seq_one_letter_code
_entity_poly.pdbx_strand_id
1 'polypeptide(L)'
;MQLSRQEKAFVQTMMAEYGFDAETAQQLLTIKQGIDKKFPTSSQEFRDYIFLRVVGAAYYNDFKWNETAGYLKNYFFDEVVSSPSTVEKMRVEKPILEIFQELGLKEEKAKELYYNLRLQHELASGEYSASGDLKKDHPLVYQDSKEAYQRAYENSENFDKFWDEKLKAYSNNGAGHADFTHQSITMATHLNPNQVQLADLYGGRERVKDLSGWEGDTTKNATDKKPSIGEDDYKADLDSVNLIGRMQKGQSYDQAITSYYADLQKDSSQREREFLKNKDWKQVRSTIYASILPLEVMEKGEDAIKAYIESNYQGVSKFLNRLEAVAE
;
A
#
# COMPACT_ATOMS: atom_id res chain seq x y z
N MET A 1 -4.93 12.43 -26.21
CA MET A 1 -4.55 11.06 -26.62
C MET A 1 -5.72 10.14 -26.33
N GLN A 2 -6.01 9.18 -27.20
CA GLN A 2 -7.01 8.15 -26.94
C GLN A 2 -6.36 7.05 -26.09
N LEU A 3 -6.85 6.83 -24.87
CA LEU A 3 -6.35 5.76 -24.00
C LEU A 3 -6.62 4.39 -24.65
N SER A 4 -5.64 3.49 -24.53
CA SER A 4 -5.81 2.08 -24.85
C SER A 4 -6.86 1.42 -23.95
N ARG A 5 -7.33 0.23 -24.32
CA ARG A 5 -8.30 -0.53 -23.51
C ARG A 5 -7.74 -0.84 -22.12
N GLN A 6 -6.46 -1.17 -22.04
CA GLN A 6 -5.79 -1.53 -20.78
C GLN A 6 -5.63 -0.31 -19.87
N GLU A 7 -5.22 0.83 -20.40
CA GLU A 7 -5.11 2.07 -19.63
C GLU A 7 -6.47 2.54 -19.09
N LYS A 8 -7.54 2.40 -19.89
CA LYS A 8 -8.91 2.67 -19.41
C LYS A 8 -9.31 1.75 -18.27
N ALA A 9 -9.00 0.46 -18.39
CA ALA A 9 -9.32 -0.52 -17.34
C ALA A 9 -8.53 -0.23 -16.06
N PHE A 10 -7.25 0.15 -16.18
CA PHE A 10 -6.44 0.59 -15.05
C PHE A 10 -7.07 1.80 -14.34
N VAL A 11 -7.38 2.88 -15.06
CA VAL A 11 -8.02 4.08 -14.49
C VAL A 11 -9.35 3.74 -13.81
N GLN A 12 -10.19 2.93 -14.45
CA GLN A 12 -11.46 2.49 -13.88
C GLN A 12 -11.26 1.66 -12.61
N THR A 13 -10.25 0.80 -12.56
CA THR A 13 -9.91 0.01 -11.38
C THR A 13 -9.44 0.91 -10.24
N MET A 14 -8.58 1.91 -10.51
CA MET A 14 -8.13 2.87 -9.51
C MET A 14 -9.31 3.62 -8.86
N MET A 15 -10.30 4.00 -9.66
CA MET A 15 -11.49 4.69 -9.18
C MET A 15 -12.42 3.78 -8.38
N ALA A 16 -12.67 2.56 -8.87
CA ALA A 16 -13.64 1.64 -8.26
C ALA A 16 -13.13 1.00 -6.97
N GLU A 17 -11.85 0.66 -6.90
CA GLU A 17 -11.32 -0.22 -5.84
C GLU A 17 -10.62 0.56 -4.72
N TYR A 18 -10.28 1.82 -4.96
CA TYR A 18 -9.63 2.71 -3.98
C TYR A 18 -10.36 4.05 -3.78
N GLY A 19 -11.43 4.30 -4.55
CA GLY A 19 -12.22 5.53 -4.44
C GLY A 19 -11.58 6.77 -5.06
N PHE A 20 -10.46 6.63 -5.79
CA PHE A 20 -9.84 7.76 -6.48
C PHE A 20 -10.80 8.42 -7.47
N ASP A 21 -10.73 9.75 -7.59
CA ASP A 21 -11.43 10.43 -8.67
C ASP A 21 -10.70 10.25 -10.01
N ALA A 22 -11.35 10.65 -11.09
CA ALA A 22 -10.80 10.51 -12.45
C ALA A 22 -9.48 11.27 -12.62
N GLU A 23 -9.29 12.38 -11.90
CA GLU A 23 -8.07 13.18 -11.96
C GLU A 23 -6.89 12.45 -11.31
N THR A 24 -7.06 11.97 -10.08
CA THR A 24 -6.04 11.22 -9.35
C THR A 24 -5.69 9.92 -10.08
N ALA A 25 -6.69 9.19 -10.59
CA ALA A 25 -6.46 7.99 -11.39
C ALA A 25 -5.70 8.28 -12.70
N GLN A 26 -5.96 9.42 -13.34
CA GLN A 26 -5.23 9.85 -14.54
C GLN A 26 -3.80 10.31 -14.22
N GLN A 27 -3.56 10.90 -13.05
CA GLN A 27 -2.22 11.22 -12.56
C GLN A 27 -1.40 9.94 -12.35
N LEU A 28 -1.98 8.90 -11.72
CA LEU A 28 -1.35 7.57 -11.58
C LEU A 28 -0.99 6.95 -12.94
N LEU A 29 -1.90 7.03 -13.91
CA LEU A 29 -1.62 6.58 -15.27
C LEU A 29 -0.47 7.39 -15.92
N THR A 30 -0.39 8.69 -15.65
CA THR A 30 0.70 9.54 -16.14
C THR A 30 2.05 9.07 -15.58
N ILE A 31 2.11 8.75 -14.28
CA ILE A 31 3.31 8.19 -13.64
C ILE A 31 3.75 6.89 -14.35
N LYS A 32 2.82 5.96 -14.62
CA LYS A 32 3.13 4.72 -15.37
C LYS A 32 3.70 5.01 -16.76
N GLN A 33 3.06 5.89 -17.52
CA GLN A 33 3.54 6.28 -18.84
C GLN A 33 4.91 6.97 -18.79
N GLY A 34 5.18 7.75 -17.73
CA GLY A 34 6.50 8.32 -17.46
C GLY A 34 7.57 7.25 -17.24
N ILE A 35 7.24 6.21 -16.47
CA ILE A 35 8.13 5.07 -16.20
C ILE A 35 8.41 4.31 -17.50
N ASP A 36 7.40 4.05 -18.33
CA ASP A 36 7.58 3.40 -19.64
C ASP A 36 8.53 4.20 -20.54
N LYS A 37 8.41 5.54 -20.56
CA LYS A 37 9.31 6.42 -21.33
C LYS A 37 10.72 6.47 -20.77
N LYS A 38 10.88 6.48 -19.43
CA LYS A 38 12.17 6.56 -18.77
C LYS A 38 12.94 5.24 -18.84
N PHE A 39 12.23 4.10 -18.84
CA PHE A 39 12.81 2.76 -18.85
C PHE A 39 12.34 1.91 -20.06
N PRO A 40 12.57 2.37 -21.30
CA PRO A 40 11.99 1.78 -22.50
C PRO A 40 12.52 0.38 -22.81
N THR A 41 13.72 0.05 -22.35
CA THR A 41 14.38 -1.25 -22.58
C THR A 41 14.27 -2.20 -21.39
N SER A 42 13.69 -1.77 -20.27
CA SER A 42 13.52 -2.63 -19.10
C SER A 42 12.41 -3.66 -19.31
N SER A 43 12.39 -4.71 -18.49
CA SER A 43 11.27 -5.65 -18.45
C SER A 43 9.99 -4.96 -17.93
N GLN A 44 8.83 -5.55 -18.26
CA GLN A 44 7.56 -5.07 -17.70
C GLN A 44 7.53 -5.21 -16.17
N GLU A 45 8.03 -6.32 -15.63
CA GLU A 45 8.11 -6.56 -14.18
C GLU A 45 8.93 -5.47 -13.46
N PHE A 46 10.05 -5.04 -14.05
CA PHE A 46 10.84 -3.95 -13.49
C PHE A 46 10.06 -2.63 -13.48
N ARG A 47 9.36 -2.30 -14.58
CA ARG A 47 8.55 -1.08 -14.64
C ARG A 47 7.37 -1.12 -13.67
N ASP A 48 6.76 -2.28 -13.49
CA ASP A 48 5.70 -2.51 -12.51
C ASP A 48 6.24 -2.34 -11.08
N TYR A 49 7.41 -2.90 -10.77
CA TYR A 49 8.13 -2.67 -9.51
C TYR A 49 8.39 -1.18 -9.27
N ILE A 50 8.93 -0.45 -10.25
CA ILE A 50 9.21 0.99 -10.11
C ILE A 50 7.92 1.77 -9.85
N PHE A 51 6.82 1.45 -10.55
CA PHE A 51 5.53 2.09 -10.31
C PHE A 51 5.08 1.91 -8.86
N LEU A 52 5.01 0.65 -8.40
CA LEU A 52 4.58 0.28 -7.05
C LEU A 52 5.48 0.93 -5.99
N ARG A 53 6.80 0.93 -6.21
CA ARG A 53 7.78 1.50 -5.30
C ARG A 53 7.65 3.02 -5.19
N VAL A 54 7.44 3.70 -6.31
CA VAL A 54 7.28 5.16 -6.39
C VAL A 54 5.99 5.59 -5.70
N VAL A 55 4.85 4.95 -5.98
CA VAL A 55 3.59 5.35 -5.32
C VAL A 55 3.55 4.96 -3.84
N GLY A 56 4.12 3.81 -3.46
CA GLY A 56 4.28 3.41 -2.06
C GLY A 56 5.17 4.36 -1.26
N ALA A 57 6.17 4.99 -1.90
CA ALA A 57 7.03 6.00 -1.28
C ALA A 57 6.29 7.28 -0.86
N ALA A 58 5.04 7.49 -1.29
CA ALA A 58 4.25 8.61 -0.81
C ALA A 58 4.00 8.55 0.70
N TYR A 59 3.95 7.34 1.27
CA TYR A 59 3.80 7.11 2.71
C TYR A 59 5.00 6.36 3.34
N TYR A 60 5.59 5.42 2.61
CA TYR A 60 6.63 4.50 3.09
C TYR A 60 7.99 4.78 2.44
N ASN A 61 8.70 5.80 2.92
CA ASN A 61 9.99 6.25 2.36
C ASN A 61 11.13 6.36 3.37
N ASP A 62 10.92 5.92 4.62
CA ASP A 62 11.97 5.94 5.62
C ASP A 62 13.09 4.93 5.32
N PHE A 63 14.18 5.00 6.08
CA PHE A 63 15.32 4.09 5.91
C PHE A 63 14.93 2.61 5.95
N LYS A 64 13.97 2.23 6.81
CA LYS A 64 13.55 0.82 6.93
C LYS A 64 12.87 0.36 5.64
N TRP A 65 11.96 1.17 5.09
CA TRP A 65 11.30 0.85 3.83
C TRP A 65 12.23 0.90 2.63
N ASN A 66 13.26 1.75 2.65
CA ASN A 66 14.30 1.75 1.63
C ASN A 66 15.13 0.45 1.64
N GLU A 67 15.43 -0.09 2.83
CA GLU A 67 16.08 -1.40 2.98
C GLU A 67 15.16 -2.58 2.66
N THR A 68 13.84 -2.42 2.79
CA THR A 68 12.86 -3.49 2.54
C THR A 68 12.45 -3.56 1.06
N ALA A 69 11.99 -2.43 0.52
CA ALA A 69 11.42 -2.29 -0.82
C ALA A 69 12.42 -1.75 -1.86
N GLY A 70 13.64 -1.41 -1.44
CA GLY A 70 14.71 -0.92 -2.30
C GLY A 70 14.79 0.60 -2.38
N TYR A 71 15.96 1.10 -2.74
CA TYR A 71 16.27 2.53 -2.78
C TYR A 71 15.89 3.18 -4.12
N LEU A 72 15.09 4.25 -4.08
CA LEU A 72 14.72 5.01 -5.26
C LEU A 72 15.92 5.81 -5.85
N LYS A 73 16.93 6.15 -5.03
CA LYS A 73 18.19 6.80 -5.47
C LYS A 73 18.95 6.02 -6.55
N ASN A 74 18.66 4.74 -6.73
CA ASN A 74 19.25 3.94 -7.80
C ASN A 74 18.69 4.30 -9.18
N TYR A 75 17.52 4.92 -9.22
CA TYR A 75 16.73 5.17 -10.42
C TYR A 75 16.42 6.67 -10.63
N PHE A 76 16.29 7.42 -9.54
CA PHE A 76 15.95 8.85 -9.52
C PHE A 76 16.91 9.60 -8.60
N PHE A 77 17.87 10.31 -9.19
CA PHE A 77 18.90 11.02 -8.44
C PHE A 77 19.40 12.24 -9.21
N ASP A 78 19.96 13.18 -8.45
CA ASP A 78 20.83 14.22 -8.98
C ASP A 78 22.29 13.89 -8.69
N GLU A 79 23.18 14.22 -9.64
CA GLU A 79 24.62 14.16 -9.41
C GLU A 79 25.13 15.51 -8.90
N VAL A 80 25.64 15.53 -7.67
CA VAL A 80 26.22 16.72 -7.05
C VAL A 80 27.69 16.51 -6.78
N VAL A 81 28.50 17.57 -6.88
CA VAL A 81 29.93 17.50 -6.58
C VAL A 81 30.13 17.30 -5.07
N SER A 82 30.71 16.16 -4.69
CA SER A 82 30.96 15.80 -3.29
C SER A 82 32.26 16.37 -2.74
N SER A 83 33.20 16.73 -3.62
CA SER A 83 34.49 17.30 -3.26
C SER A 83 34.95 18.34 -4.29
N PRO A 84 35.14 19.61 -3.90
CA PRO A 84 35.60 20.66 -4.81
C PRO A 84 37.01 20.41 -5.37
N SER A 85 37.83 19.61 -4.69
CA SER A 85 39.23 19.35 -5.06
C SER A 85 39.39 18.15 -6.00
N THR A 86 38.52 17.15 -5.90
CA THR A 86 38.58 15.94 -6.73
C THR A 86 37.53 15.92 -7.85
N VAL A 87 36.54 16.81 -7.81
CA VAL A 87 35.38 16.86 -8.72
C VAL A 87 34.60 15.53 -8.72
N GLU A 88 34.73 14.75 -7.65
CA GLU A 88 33.95 13.54 -7.46
C GLU A 88 32.48 13.91 -7.33
N LYS A 89 31.61 13.06 -7.89
CA LYS A 89 30.17 13.24 -7.85
C LYS A 89 29.55 12.19 -6.95
N MET A 90 28.57 12.60 -6.16
CA MET A 90 27.70 11.72 -5.41
C MET A 90 26.27 11.81 -5.94
N ARG A 91 25.54 10.70 -5.81
CA ARG A 91 24.11 10.64 -6.13
C ARG A 91 23.30 11.02 -4.90
N VAL A 92 22.43 12.01 -5.05
CA VAL A 92 21.44 12.41 -4.04
C VAL A 92 20.07 11.98 -4.52
N GLU A 93 19.31 11.28 -3.68
CA GLU A 93 17.95 10.84 -4.03
C GLU A 93 17.05 12.05 -4.29
N LYS A 94 16.30 12.01 -5.40
CA LYS A 94 15.30 13.04 -5.68
C LYS A 94 14.14 12.96 -4.70
N PRO A 95 13.63 14.09 -4.17
CA PRO A 95 12.38 14.11 -3.43
C PRO A 95 11.23 13.53 -4.24
N ILE A 96 10.25 12.89 -3.58
CA ILE A 96 9.14 12.21 -4.27
C ILE A 96 8.34 13.13 -5.22
N LEU A 97 8.18 14.40 -4.86
CA LEU A 97 7.53 15.40 -5.72
C LEU A 97 8.33 15.67 -7.01
N GLU A 98 9.66 15.65 -6.95
CA GLU A 98 10.51 15.78 -8.13
C GLU A 98 10.49 14.51 -8.98
N ILE A 99 10.40 13.33 -8.36
CA ILE A 99 10.22 12.06 -9.08
C ILE A 99 8.91 12.09 -9.86
N PHE A 100 7.81 12.52 -9.25
CA PHE A 100 6.52 12.67 -9.93
C PHE A 100 6.60 13.65 -11.11
N GLN A 101 7.36 14.74 -10.96
CA GLN A 101 7.57 15.70 -12.05
C GLN A 101 8.41 15.12 -13.18
N GLU A 102 9.50 14.42 -12.86
CA GLU A 102 10.35 13.73 -13.84
C GLU A 102 9.56 12.67 -14.62
N LEU A 103 8.59 12.03 -13.97
CA LEU A 103 7.67 11.07 -14.59
C LEU A 103 6.49 11.71 -15.33
N GLY A 104 6.46 13.04 -15.45
CA GLY A 104 5.59 13.76 -16.37
C GLY A 104 4.46 14.55 -15.75
N LEU A 105 4.35 14.62 -14.43
CA LEU A 105 3.42 15.55 -13.77
C LEU A 105 3.99 16.97 -13.75
N LYS A 106 3.10 17.97 -13.77
CA LYS A 106 3.48 19.33 -13.39
C LYS A 106 3.57 19.43 -11.87
N GLU A 107 4.28 20.43 -11.35
CA GLU A 107 4.46 20.62 -9.90
C GLU A 107 3.13 20.60 -9.12
N GLU A 108 2.13 21.37 -9.56
CA GLU A 108 0.78 21.41 -8.97
C GLU A 108 0.17 20.01 -8.87
N LYS A 109 0.21 19.24 -9.97
CA LYS A 109 -0.37 17.89 -10.03
C LYS A 109 0.45 16.85 -9.27
N ALA A 110 1.77 17.06 -9.12
CA ALA A 110 2.60 16.25 -8.24
C ALA A 110 2.22 16.45 -6.77
N LYS A 111 1.96 17.69 -6.34
CA LYS A 111 1.49 18.00 -4.97
C LYS A 111 0.12 17.37 -4.70
N GLU A 112 -0.82 17.51 -5.64
CA GLU A 112 -2.15 16.89 -5.55
C GLU A 112 -2.09 15.37 -5.47
N LEU A 113 -1.32 14.70 -6.34
CA LEU A 113 -1.17 13.24 -6.30
C LEU A 113 -0.56 12.79 -4.97
N TYR A 114 0.52 13.43 -4.54
CA TYR A 114 1.18 13.11 -3.28
C TYR A 114 0.22 13.23 -2.09
N TYR A 115 -0.57 14.30 -2.06
CA TYR A 115 -1.58 14.50 -1.03
C TYR A 115 -2.69 13.45 -1.08
N ASN A 116 -3.26 13.15 -2.25
CA ASN A 116 -4.36 12.19 -2.37
C ASN A 116 -3.93 10.75 -2.08
N LEU A 117 -2.69 10.36 -2.38
CA LEU A 117 -2.15 9.05 -1.99
C LEU A 117 -2.11 8.89 -0.47
N ARG A 118 -1.63 9.92 0.24
CA ARG A 118 -1.57 9.92 1.71
C ARG A 118 -2.95 10.03 2.34
N LEU A 119 -3.84 10.82 1.75
CA LEU A 119 -5.22 10.93 2.23
C LEU A 119 -5.99 9.61 2.04
N GLN A 120 -5.78 8.91 0.92
CA GLN A 120 -6.40 7.60 0.71
C GLN A 120 -5.87 6.59 1.73
N HIS A 121 -4.57 6.55 1.98
CA HIS A 121 -3.96 5.76 3.05
C HIS A 121 -4.64 6.00 4.41
N GLU A 122 -4.79 7.26 4.82
CA GLU A 122 -5.37 7.59 6.14
C GLU A 122 -6.88 7.27 6.23
N LEU A 123 -7.63 7.49 5.15
CA LEU A 123 -9.08 7.36 5.15
C LEU A 123 -9.58 5.97 4.73
N ALA A 124 -8.71 5.09 4.22
CA ALA A 124 -9.08 3.81 3.63
C ALA A 124 -9.85 2.91 4.61
N SER A 125 -9.48 2.91 5.90
CA SER A 125 -10.10 2.09 6.95
C SER A 125 -11.57 2.41 7.21
N GLY A 126 -11.99 3.66 6.98
CA GLY A 126 -13.31 4.16 7.37
C GLY A 126 -13.45 4.53 8.85
N GLU A 127 -12.34 4.66 9.58
CA GLU A 127 -12.36 5.07 10.99
C GLU A 127 -12.42 6.58 11.22
N TYR A 128 -12.15 7.40 10.19
CA TYR A 128 -12.23 8.85 10.25
C TYR A 128 -13.67 9.37 10.16
N SER A 129 -13.92 10.53 10.79
CA SER A 129 -15.22 11.19 10.81
C SER A 129 -15.33 12.32 9.78
N ALA A 130 -16.58 12.67 9.47
CA ALA A 130 -16.90 13.81 8.63
C ALA A 130 -16.37 15.12 9.24
N SER A 131 -16.11 16.11 8.40
CA SER A 131 -15.42 17.34 8.74
C SER A 131 -16.09 18.11 9.89
N GLY A 132 -17.43 18.08 9.96
CA GLY A 132 -18.20 18.67 11.06
C GLY A 132 -17.92 18.02 12.43
N ASP A 133 -17.89 16.68 12.48
CA ASP A 133 -17.58 15.95 13.72
C ASP A 133 -16.09 16.01 14.03
N LEU A 134 -15.22 15.90 13.02
CA LEU A 134 -13.77 16.05 13.18
C LEU A 134 -13.41 17.41 13.79
N LYS A 135 -14.05 18.49 13.32
CA LYS A 135 -13.85 19.84 13.86
C LYS A 135 -14.27 19.98 15.32
N LYS A 136 -15.31 19.25 15.72
CA LYS A 136 -15.88 19.31 17.07
C LYS A 136 -15.10 18.43 18.05
N ASP A 137 -14.86 17.18 17.66
CA ASP A 137 -14.34 16.14 18.55
C ASP A 137 -12.81 16.05 18.50
N HIS A 138 -12.20 16.43 17.37
CA HIS A 138 -10.75 16.40 17.12
C HIS A 138 -10.22 17.68 16.43
N PRO A 139 -10.38 18.87 17.04
CA PRO A 139 -10.11 20.16 16.38
C PRO A 139 -8.67 20.34 15.87
N LEU A 140 -7.68 19.73 16.52
CA LEU A 140 -6.28 19.77 16.05
C LEU A 140 -6.10 18.97 14.76
N VAL A 141 -6.67 17.76 14.69
CA VAL A 141 -6.63 16.92 13.48
C VAL A 141 -7.32 17.61 12.31
N TYR A 142 -8.45 18.28 12.57
CA TYR A 142 -9.14 19.09 11.57
C TYR A 142 -8.24 20.22 11.02
N GLN A 143 -7.56 20.96 11.89
CA GLN A 143 -6.67 22.05 11.46
C GLN A 143 -5.47 21.53 10.66
N ASP A 144 -4.79 20.49 11.15
CA ASP A 144 -3.64 19.89 10.46
C ASP A 144 -4.03 19.37 9.07
N SER A 145 -5.20 18.72 8.98
CA SER A 145 -5.76 18.22 7.71
C SER A 145 -6.10 19.35 6.75
N LYS A 146 -6.67 20.45 7.25
CA LYS A 146 -7.00 21.64 6.47
C LYS A 146 -5.75 22.36 5.97
N GLU A 147 -4.71 22.46 6.79
CA GLU A 147 -3.43 23.02 6.37
C GLU A 147 -2.72 22.14 5.34
N ALA A 148 -2.80 20.81 5.48
CA ALA A 148 -2.27 19.88 4.49
C ALA A 148 -2.98 20.04 3.13
N TYR A 149 -4.30 20.15 3.14
CA TYR A 149 -5.09 20.49 1.96
C TYR A 149 -4.65 21.84 1.35
N GLN A 150 -4.49 22.88 2.18
CA GLN A 150 -4.04 24.20 1.72
C GLN A 150 -2.65 24.15 1.07
N ARG A 151 -1.72 23.36 1.59
CA ARG A 151 -0.39 23.19 0.98
C ARG A 151 -0.45 22.45 -0.36
N ALA A 152 -1.37 21.50 -0.51
CA ALA A 152 -1.50 20.68 -1.71
C ALA A 152 -2.21 21.42 -2.86
N TYR A 153 -3.29 22.15 -2.55
CA TYR A 153 -4.16 22.82 -3.52
C TYR A 153 -3.93 24.32 -3.61
N GLU A 154 -3.04 24.88 -2.78
CA GLU A 154 -2.78 26.32 -2.65
C GLU A 154 -4.07 27.12 -2.38
N ASN A 155 -5.06 26.45 -1.77
CA ASN A 155 -6.38 26.95 -1.44
C ASN A 155 -6.92 26.25 -0.19
N SER A 156 -7.59 26.98 0.70
CA SER A 156 -8.25 26.42 1.89
C SER A 156 -9.78 26.51 1.84
N GLU A 157 -10.33 27.13 0.78
CA GLU A 157 -11.76 27.14 0.52
C GLU A 157 -12.27 25.74 0.19
N ASN A 158 -13.50 25.46 0.61
CA ASN A 158 -14.20 24.19 0.39
C ASN A 158 -13.53 22.94 0.99
N PHE A 159 -12.57 23.09 1.92
CA PHE A 159 -11.94 21.96 2.60
C PHE A 159 -12.97 20.98 3.18
N ASP A 160 -13.99 21.47 3.90
CA ASP A 160 -15.01 20.64 4.54
C ASP A 160 -15.73 19.75 3.51
N LYS A 161 -16.10 20.34 2.36
CA LYS A 161 -16.75 19.62 1.26
C LYS A 161 -15.81 18.59 0.63
N PHE A 162 -14.58 19.01 0.34
CA PHE A 162 -13.56 18.13 -0.23
C PHE A 162 -13.30 16.94 0.69
N TRP A 163 -13.10 17.19 1.98
CA TRP A 163 -12.87 16.16 3.00
C TRP A 163 -14.01 15.16 3.04
N ASP A 164 -15.26 15.62 3.13
CA ASP A 164 -16.42 14.73 3.22
C ASP A 164 -16.63 13.89 1.94
N GLU A 165 -16.37 14.46 0.77
CA GLU A 165 -16.41 13.75 -0.51
C GLU A 165 -15.30 12.68 -0.59
N LYS A 166 -14.07 13.03 -0.20
CA LYS A 166 -12.93 12.09 -0.18
C LYS A 166 -13.09 11.02 0.88
N LEU A 167 -13.54 11.36 2.09
CA LEU A 167 -13.84 10.39 3.14
C LEU A 167 -14.83 9.37 2.64
N LYS A 168 -15.96 9.81 2.07
CA LYS A 168 -16.96 8.89 1.53
C LYS A 168 -16.40 8.00 0.43
N ALA A 169 -15.60 8.56 -0.48
CA ALA A 169 -15.03 7.80 -1.59
C ALA A 169 -13.93 6.82 -1.14
N TYR A 170 -12.91 7.30 -0.44
CA TYR A 170 -11.72 6.55 -0.05
C TYR A 170 -12.01 5.50 1.02
N SER A 171 -13.03 5.70 1.87
CA SER A 171 -13.43 4.71 2.87
C SER A 171 -14.47 3.71 2.40
N ASN A 172 -14.89 3.73 1.12
CA ASN A 172 -16.04 2.97 0.64
C ASN A 172 -17.30 3.21 1.50
N ASN A 173 -17.63 4.48 1.76
CA ASN A 173 -18.71 4.89 2.64
C ASN A 173 -18.63 4.22 4.04
N GLY A 174 -17.42 4.15 4.60
CA GLY A 174 -17.11 3.55 5.90
C GLY A 174 -16.96 2.03 5.92
N ALA A 175 -17.12 1.35 4.78
CA ALA A 175 -16.95 -0.12 4.69
C ALA A 175 -15.50 -0.57 4.44
N GLY A 176 -14.60 0.38 4.23
CA GLY A 176 -13.18 0.18 3.94
C GLY A 176 -12.88 -0.06 2.46
N HIS A 177 -11.89 0.62 1.91
CA HIS A 177 -11.17 0.20 0.69
C HIS A 177 -9.81 -0.39 1.07
N ALA A 178 -9.13 -1.09 0.16
CA ALA A 178 -7.72 -1.43 0.39
C ALA A 178 -6.90 -0.14 0.51
N ASP A 179 -5.93 -0.09 1.42
CA ASP A 179 -4.93 0.97 1.43
C ASP A 179 -3.99 0.80 0.23
N PHE A 180 -4.05 1.77 -0.70
CA PHE A 180 -3.31 1.69 -1.95
C PHE A 180 -1.80 1.81 -1.75
N THR A 181 -1.34 2.67 -0.82
CA THR A 181 0.10 2.88 -0.62
C THR A 181 0.71 1.72 0.18
N HIS A 182 -0.03 1.16 1.14
CA HIS A 182 0.34 -0.07 1.83
C HIS A 182 0.48 -1.20 0.83
N GLN A 183 -0.59 -1.49 0.07
CA GLN A 183 -0.56 -2.54 -0.95
C GLN A 183 0.61 -2.35 -1.93
N SER A 184 0.85 -1.12 -2.35
CA SER A 184 1.92 -0.81 -3.29
C SER A 184 3.30 -1.06 -2.71
N ILE A 185 3.59 -0.66 -1.46
CA ILE A 185 4.91 -0.91 -0.85
C ILE A 185 5.12 -2.39 -0.54
N THR A 186 4.07 -3.11 -0.16
CA THR A 186 4.09 -4.56 0.06
C THR A 186 4.41 -5.27 -1.25
N MET A 187 3.68 -4.98 -2.34
CA MET A 187 3.98 -5.55 -3.65
C MET A 187 5.37 -5.15 -4.18
N ALA A 188 5.79 -3.89 -3.98
CA ALA A 188 7.13 -3.44 -4.34
C ALA A 188 8.22 -4.23 -3.60
N THR A 189 7.99 -4.58 -2.33
CA THR A 189 8.88 -5.45 -1.57
C THR A 189 8.96 -6.85 -2.19
N HIS A 190 7.85 -7.43 -2.64
CA HIS A 190 7.84 -8.74 -3.29
C HIS A 190 8.58 -8.75 -4.63
N LEU A 191 8.52 -7.65 -5.39
CA LEU A 191 9.13 -7.51 -6.72
C LEU A 191 10.52 -6.88 -6.73
N ASN A 192 11.02 -6.44 -5.57
CA ASN A 192 12.30 -5.76 -5.49
C ASN A 192 13.43 -6.64 -6.06
N PRO A 193 14.16 -6.16 -7.09
CA PRO A 193 15.17 -6.96 -7.80
C PRO A 193 16.47 -7.17 -7.01
N ASN A 194 16.64 -6.49 -5.87
CA ASN A 194 17.84 -6.63 -5.05
C ASN A 194 17.92 -8.04 -4.45
N GLN A 195 19.05 -8.72 -4.68
CA GLN A 195 19.25 -10.11 -4.25
C GLN A 195 19.48 -10.25 -2.74
N VAL A 196 20.02 -9.22 -2.08
CA VAL A 196 20.31 -9.20 -0.64
C VAL A 196 20.10 -7.78 -0.12
N GLN A 197 19.39 -7.65 1.01
CA GLN A 197 19.21 -6.40 1.74
C GLN A 197 19.39 -6.60 3.25
N LEU A 198 19.64 -5.53 4.01
CA LEU A 198 19.79 -5.65 5.46
C LEU A 198 18.52 -6.18 6.13
N ALA A 199 17.35 -5.85 5.57
CA ALA A 199 16.07 -6.39 6.02
C ALA A 199 16.03 -7.92 5.98
N ASP A 200 16.80 -8.58 5.10
CA ASP A 200 16.79 -10.04 4.99
C ASP A 200 17.44 -10.73 6.21
N LEU A 201 18.09 -9.97 7.12
CA LEU A 201 18.50 -10.47 8.43
C LEU A 201 17.31 -10.88 9.32
N TYR A 202 16.09 -10.39 9.02
CA TYR A 202 14.84 -10.78 9.68
C TYR A 202 14.30 -12.13 9.17
N GLY A 203 15.17 -13.13 9.01
CA GLY A 203 14.80 -14.49 8.63
C GLY A 203 14.69 -14.77 7.12
N GLY A 204 15.36 -13.96 6.29
CA GLY A 204 15.49 -14.16 4.85
C GLY A 204 14.46 -13.40 4.01
N ARG A 205 14.72 -13.32 2.69
CA ARG A 205 13.93 -12.49 1.76
C ARG A 205 12.46 -12.86 1.70
N GLU A 206 12.14 -14.16 1.65
CA GLU A 206 10.74 -14.61 1.61
C GLU A 206 9.98 -14.23 2.88
N ARG A 207 10.66 -14.21 4.04
CA ARG A 207 10.03 -13.74 5.28
C ARG A 207 9.84 -12.22 5.27
N VAL A 208 10.78 -11.45 4.72
CA VAL A 208 10.63 -9.99 4.56
C VAL A 208 9.40 -9.63 3.72
N LYS A 209 9.08 -10.45 2.70
CA LYS A 209 7.89 -10.27 1.87
C LYS A 209 6.59 -10.40 2.67
N ASP A 210 6.47 -11.43 3.50
CA ASP A 210 5.29 -11.60 4.35
C ASP A 210 5.28 -10.59 5.50
N LEU A 211 6.44 -10.26 6.08
CA LEU A 211 6.59 -9.22 7.12
C LEU A 211 6.26 -7.82 6.62
N SER A 212 6.38 -7.55 5.32
CA SER A 212 5.99 -6.26 4.75
C SER A 212 4.49 -6.09 4.58
N GLY A 213 3.70 -7.15 4.75
CA GLY A 213 2.23 -7.11 4.74
C GLY A 213 1.65 -7.95 5.87
N TRP A 214 0.82 -8.95 5.55
CA TRP A 214 0.00 -9.69 6.53
C TRP A 214 0.76 -10.21 7.76
N GLU A 215 2.00 -10.71 7.64
CA GLU A 215 2.74 -11.16 8.82
C GLU A 215 3.14 -9.96 9.68
N GLY A 216 3.54 -8.83 9.09
CA GLY A 216 3.85 -7.61 9.83
C GLY A 216 2.65 -7.06 10.60
N ASP A 217 1.47 -7.10 9.99
CA ASP A 217 0.25 -6.49 10.53
C ASP A 217 -0.50 -7.39 11.52
N THR A 218 -0.33 -8.71 11.41
CA THR A 218 -0.97 -9.68 12.30
C THR A 218 -0.07 -10.18 13.43
N THR A 219 1.21 -9.81 13.44
CA THR A 219 2.20 -10.33 14.40
C THR A 219 3.03 -9.23 15.05
N LYS A 220 3.91 -9.61 15.98
CA LYS A 220 4.93 -8.74 16.58
C LYS A 220 6.31 -8.92 15.91
N ASN A 221 6.34 -9.51 14.71
CA ASN A 221 7.60 -9.95 14.10
C ASN A 221 8.34 -8.83 13.33
N ALA A 222 7.62 -7.82 12.80
CA ALA A 222 8.22 -6.79 11.96
C ALA A 222 8.82 -5.60 12.76
N THR A 223 8.22 -5.22 13.89
CA THR A 223 8.71 -4.18 14.81
C THR A 223 8.12 -4.37 16.22
N ASP A 224 8.58 -3.61 17.23
CA ASP A 224 7.97 -3.54 18.58
C ASP A 224 6.52 -3.01 18.60
N LYS A 225 5.91 -2.78 17.43
CA LYS A 225 4.51 -2.35 17.31
C LYS A 225 3.57 -3.52 17.59
N LYS A 226 2.42 -3.19 18.16
CA LYS A 226 1.33 -4.16 18.33
C LYS A 226 0.73 -4.48 16.94
N PRO A 227 0.27 -5.73 16.72
CA PRO A 227 -0.50 -6.07 15.53
C PRO A 227 -1.64 -5.08 15.29
N SER A 228 -1.80 -4.66 14.05
CA SER A 228 -2.82 -3.72 13.59
C SER A 228 -3.18 -4.13 12.17
N ILE A 229 -4.40 -4.63 11.98
CA ILE A 229 -4.91 -5.02 10.66
C ILE A 229 -6.36 -4.54 10.55
N GLY A 230 -6.52 -3.31 10.07
CA GLY A 230 -7.83 -2.73 9.75
C GLY A 230 -8.46 -3.41 8.53
N GLU A 231 -9.66 -2.99 8.13
CA GLU A 231 -10.29 -3.53 6.91
C GLU A 231 -9.50 -3.15 5.64
N ASP A 232 -8.82 -2.01 5.69
CA ASP A 232 -7.94 -1.48 4.66
C ASP A 232 -6.65 -2.28 4.50
N ASP A 233 -5.91 -2.48 5.59
CA ASP A 233 -4.72 -3.32 5.61
C ASP A 233 -5.08 -4.78 5.29
N TYR A 234 -6.20 -5.30 5.83
CA TYR A 234 -6.71 -6.63 5.51
C TYR A 234 -6.86 -6.85 4.00
N LYS A 235 -7.46 -5.89 3.29
CA LYS A 235 -7.60 -5.97 1.84
C LYS A 235 -6.27 -5.77 1.14
N ALA A 236 -5.48 -4.78 1.54
CA ALA A 236 -4.18 -4.48 0.95
C ALA A 236 -3.24 -5.70 1.00
N ASP A 237 -3.20 -6.39 2.13
CA ASP A 237 -2.36 -7.55 2.39
C ASP A 237 -2.74 -8.77 1.56
N LEU A 238 -4.01 -9.18 1.63
CA LEU A 238 -4.50 -10.33 0.88
C LEU A 238 -4.40 -10.07 -0.62
N ASP A 239 -4.78 -8.86 -1.06
CA ASP A 239 -4.73 -8.47 -2.46
C ASP A 239 -3.28 -8.41 -2.96
N SER A 240 -2.32 -7.92 -2.15
CA SER A 240 -0.90 -7.93 -2.52
C SER A 240 -0.41 -9.35 -2.84
N VAL A 241 -0.68 -10.32 -1.96
CA VAL A 241 -0.29 -11.72 -2.18
C VAL A 241 -0.93 -12.29 -3.44
N ASN A 242 -2.23 -12.03 -3.65
CA ASN A 242 -2.96 -12.52 -4.82
C ASN A 242 -2.44 -11.92 -6.13
N LEU A 243 -2.24 -10.60 -6.17
CA LEU A 243 -1.72 -9.91 -7.33
C LEU A 243 -0.30 -10.36 -7.67
N ILE A 244 0.58 -10.50 -6.68
CA ILE A 244 1.92 -11.06 -6.88
C ILE A 244 1.85 -12.49 -7.42
N GLY A 245 0.98 -13.34 -6.87
CA GLY A 245 0.78 -14.70 -7.37
C GLY A 245 0.28 -14.76 -8.82
N ARG A 246 -0.52 -13.78 -9.26
CA ARG A 246 -0.91 -13.60 -10.66
C ARG A 246 0.23 -13.10 -11.54
N MET A 247 1.02 -12.13 -11.06
CA MET A 247 2.18 -11.60 -11.79
C MET A 247 3.27 -12.66 -11.99
N GLN A 248 3.53 -13.50 -10.98
CA GLN A 248 4.44 -14.66 -11.06
C GLN A 248 4.01 -15.68 -12.13
N LYS A 249 2.72 -15.70 -12.50
CA LYS A 249 2.18 -16.52 -13.61
C LYS A 249 2.24 -15.83 -14.97
N GLY A 250 2.95 -14.70 -15.06
CA GLY A 250 3.26 -14.00 -16.32
C GLY A 250 2.36 -12.81 -16.65
N GLN A 251 1.46 -12.41 -15.77
CA GLN A 251 0.66 -11.20 -15.96
C GLN A 251 1.47 -9.93 -15.63
N SER A 252 1.28 -8.85 -16.39
CA SER A 252 1.72 -7.53 -15.92
C SER A 252 0.84 -7.07 -14.77
N TYR A 253 1.29 -6.08 -13.99
CA TYR A 253 0.50 -5.49 -12.91
C TYR A 253 -0.89 -5.04 -13.38
N ASP A 254 -0.99 -4.37 -14.53
CA ASP A 254 -2.27 -3.90 -15.09
C ASP A 254 -3.21 -5.06 -15.43
N GLN A 255 -2.66 -6.18 -15.92
CA GLN A 255 -3.45 -7.38 -16.20
C GLN A 255 -3.89 -8.06 -14.90
N ALA A 256 -2.98 -8.17 -13.94
CA ALA A 256 -3.24 -8.79 -12.64
C ALA A 256 -4.32 -8.01 -11.89
N ILE A 257 -4.18 -6.68 -11.75
CA ILE A 257 -5.09 -5.85 -10.97
C ILE A 257 -6.48 -5.79 -11.59
N THR A 258 -6.59 -5.57 -12.90
CA THR A 258 -7.90 -5.53 -13.56
C THR A 258 -8.58 -6.90 -13.55
N SER A 259 -7.85 -8.00 -13.80
CA SER A 259 -8.46 -9.33 -13.80
C SER A 259 -8.87 -9.78 -12.39
N TYR A 260 -8.07 -9.44 -11.38
CA TYR A 260 -8.32 -9.80 -9.99
C TYR A 260 -9.56 -9.11 -9.44
N TYR A 261 -9.65 -7.78 -9.57
CA TYR A 261 -10.82 -7.06 -9.11
C TYR A 261 -12.08 -7.42 -9.92
N ALA A 262 -11.95 -7.72 -11.22
CA ALA A 262 -13.07 -8.26 -11.99
C ALA A 262 -13.58 -9.62 -11.48
N ASP A 263 -12.73 -10.44 -10.86
CA ASP A 263 -13.15 -11.68 -10.21
C ASP A 263 -13.76 -11.43 -8.83
N LEU A 264 -13.19 -10.51 -8.03
CA LEU A 264 -13.75 -10.12 -6.73
C LEU A 264 -15.17 -9.55 -6.84
N GLN A 265 -15.46 -8.81 -7.90
CA GLN A 265 -16.82 -8.29 -8.16
C GLN A 265 -17.85 -9.39 -8.42
N LYS A 266 -17.42 -10.58 -8.84
CA LYS A 266 -18.32 -11.73 -9.05
C LYS A 266 -18.55 -12.51 -7.75
N ASP A 267 -17.53 -12.57 -6.89
CA ASP A 267 -17.58 -13.28 -5.63
C ASP A 267 -16.58 -12.67 -4.64
N SER A 268 -17.08 -12.04 -3.57
CA SER A 268 -16.25 -11.37 -2.58
C SER A 268 -15.35 -12.33 -1.80
N SER A 269 -15.76 -13.60 -1.63
CA SER A 269 -14.96 -14.62 -0.93
C SER A 269 -13.79 -15.16 -1.78
N GLN A 270 -13.68 -14.68 -3.02
CA GLN A 270 -12.54 -14.96 -3.89
C GLN A 270 -11.23 -14.40 -3.32
N ARG A 271 -11.26 -13.31 -2.56
CA ARG A 271 -10.07 -12.71 -1.94
C ARG A 271 -9.37 -13.71 -1.02
N GLU A 272 -10.12 -14.26 -0.08
CA GLU A 272 -9.64 -15.20 0.94
C GLU A 272 -9.28 -16.54 0.30
N ARG A 273 -10.11 -17.06 -0.60
CA ARG A 273 -9.81 -18.31 -1.29
C ARG A 273 -8.58 -18.22 -2.17
N GLU A 274 -8.36 -17.11 -2.86
CA GLU A 274 -7.16 -16.93 -3.67
C GLU A 274 -5.93 -16.74 -2.78
N PHE A 275 -6.07 -16.07 -1.64
CA PHE A 275 -4.99 -15.96 -0.66
C PHE A 275 -4.56 -17.33 -0.14
N LEU A 276 -5.51 -18.20 0.22
CA LEU A 276 -5.21 -19.55 0.68
C LEU A 276 -4.68 -20.51 -0.41
N LYS A 277 -4.77 -20.14 -1.69
CA LYS A 277 -4.04 -20.83 -2.77
C LYS A 277 -2.57 -20.43 -2.84
N ASN A 278 -2.23 -19.24 -2.34
CA ASN A 278 -0.87 -18.70 -2.34
C ASN A 278 -0.17 -18.91 -0.98
N LYS A 279 -0.93 -19.04 0.12
CA LYS A 279 -0.42 -19.19 1.48
C LYS A 279 -1.13 -20.34 2.20
N ASP A 280 -0.37 -21.25 2.78
CA ASP A 280 -0.92 -22.36 3.55
C ASP A 280 -1.61 -21.85 4.83
N TRP A 281 -2.88 -22.22 5.03
CA TRP A 281 -3.67 -21.80 6.18
C TRP A 281 -3.02 -22.18 7.51
N LYS A 282 -2.46 -23.40 7.62
CA LYS A 282 -1.85 -23.86 8.88
C LYS A 282 -0.60 -23.05 9.19
N GLN A 283 0.20 -22.72 8.18
CA GLN A 283 1.36 -21.86 8.32
C GLN A 283 0.93 -20.46 8.79
N VAL A 284 -0.02 -19.81 8.10
CA VAL A 284 -0.55 -18.48 8.47
C VAL A 284 -1.00 -18.46 9.93
N ARG A 285 -1.87 -19.40 10.32
CA ARG A 285 -2.37 -19.52 11.69
C ARG A 285 -1.25 -19.74 12.70
N SER A 286 -0.33 -20.65 12.41
CA SER A 286 0.77 -20.99 13.32
C SER A 286 1.75 -19.82 13.52
N THR A 287 2.04 -19.05 12.47
CA THR A 287 2.90 -17.86 12.52
C THR A 287 2.29 -16.81 13.43
N ILE A 288 0.98 -16.57 13.31
CA ILE A 288 0.26 -15.61 14.16
C ILE A 288 0.28 -16.08 15.61
N TYR A 289 -0.10 -17.35 15.86
CA TYR A 289 -0.19 -17.91 17.21
C TYR A 289 1.15 -17.85 17.94
N ALA A 290 2.23 -18.25 17.27
CA ALA A 290 3.58 -18.22 17.84
C ALA A 290 4.06 -16.81 18.22
N SER A 291 3.51 -15.76 17.58
CA SER A 291 3.92 -14.38 17.82
C SER A 291 3.10 -13.68 18.91
N ILE A 292 1.79 -13.92 18.97
CA ILE A 292 0.87 -13.11 19.81
C ILE A 292 0.35 -13.83 21.05
N LEU A 293 0.43 -15.16 21.12
CA LEU A 293 -0.14 -15.94 22.22
C LEU A 293 0.89 -16.23 23.33
N PRO A 294 0.52 -16.00 24.61
CA PRO A 294 1.24 -16.57 25.75
C PRO A 294 1.14 -18.10 25.76
N LEU A 295 2.18 -18.77 26.26
CA LEU A 295 2.23 -20.24 26.35
C LEU A 295 1.05 -20.79 27.17
N GLU A 296 0.67 -20.11 28.25
CA GLU A 296 -0.41 -20.54 29.15
C GLU A 296 -1.80 -20.50 28.48
N VAL A 297 -1.96 -19.69 27.42
CA VAL A 297 -3.18 -19.67 26.61
C VAL A 297 -3.16 -20.81 25.61
N MET A 298 -2.00 -21.08 24.99
CA MET A 298 -1.85 -22.16 24.01
C MET A 298 -2.16 -23.54 24.61
N GLU A 299 -1.80 -23.78 25.87
CA GLU A 299 -2.06 -25.05 26.58
C GLU A 299 -3.55 -25.30 26.87
N LYS A 300 -4.41 -24.27 26.82
CA LYS A 300 -5.84 -24.36 27.15
C LYS A 300 -6.74 -24.77 25.98
N GLY A 301 -6.18 -24.90 24.78
CA GLY A 301 -6.90 -25.32 23.57
C GLY A 301 -7.55 -24.17 22.80
N GLU A 302 -8.15 -24.52 21.66
CA GLU A 302 -8.58 -23.58 20.61
C GLU A 302 -9.59 -22.53 21.08
N ASP A 303 -10.58 -22.90 21.90
CA ASP A 303 -11.60 -21.96 22.38
C ASP A 303 -10.99 -20.83 23.23
N ALA A 304 -10.01 -21.17 24.07
CA ALA A 304 -9.29 -20.19 24.89
C ALA A 304 -8.39 -19.28 24.03
N ILE A 305 -7.79 -19.84 22.97
CA ILE A 305 -7.00 -19.08 22.00
C ILE A 305 -7.88 -18.07 21.28
N LYS A 306 -9.02 -18.49 20.70
CA LYS A 306 -9.93 -17.61 19.97
C LYS A 306 -10.46 -16.49 20.87
N ALA A 307 -10.88 -16.81 22.10
CA ALA A 307 -11.35 -15.80 23.06
C ALA A 307 -10.24 -14.79 23.45
N TYR A 308 -8.99 -15.25 23.60
CA TYR A 308 -7.86 -14.38 23.89
C TYR A 308 -7.56 -13.43 22.72
N ILE A 309 -7.52 -13.94 21.48
CA ILE A 309 -7.25 -13.12 20.29
C ILE A 309 -8.39 -12.11 20.08
N GLU A 310 -9.65 -12.52 20.21
CA GLU A 310 -10.79 -11.62 20.08
C GLU A 310 -10.74 -10.47 21.10
N SER A 311 -10.36 -10.75 22.35
CA SER A 311 -10.29 -9.74 23.40
C SER A 311 -9.11 -8.76 23.26
N ASN A 312 -7.98 -9.21 22.70
CA ASN A 312 -6.73 -8.46 22.70
C ASN A 312 -6.32 -7.93 21.32
N TYR A 313 -6.79 -8.55 20.24
CA TYR A 313 -6.39 -8.30 18.85
C TYR A 313 -7.59 -8.48 17.90
N GLN A 314 -8.62 -7.63 18.04
CA GLN A 314 -9.88 -7.76 17.30
C GLN A 314 -9.71 -7.84 15.77
N GLY A 315 -8.81 -7.05 15.19
CA GLY A 315 -8.48 -7.13 13.76
C GLY A 315 -7.94 -8.49 13.35
N VAL A 316 -6.99 -9.04 14.13
CA VAL A 316 -6.41 -10.37 13.90
C VAL A 316 -7.46 -11.48 14.07
N SER A 317 -8.38 -11.34 15.03
CA SER A 317 -9.51 -12.27 15.18
C SER A 317 -10.38 -12.30 13.92
N LYS A 318 -10.77 -11.13 13.40
CA LYS A 318 -11.54 -11.01 12.15
C LYS A 318 -10.78 -11.61 10.96
N PHE A 319 -9.48 -11.33 10.84
CA PHE A 319 -8.61 -11.89 9.80
C PHE A 319 -8.63 -13.43 9.81
N LEU A 320 -8.36 -14.03 10.98
CA LEU A 320 -8.32 -15.48 11.14
C LEU A 320 -9.68 -16.13 10.85
N ASN A 321 -10.78 -15.56 11.37
CA ASN A 321 -12.11 -16.10 11.18
C ASN A 321 -12.55 -16.09 9.71
N ARG A 322 -12.22 -15.04 8.96
CA ARG A 322 -12.54 -14.96 7.52
C ARG A 322 -11.78 -15.99 6.69
N LEU A 323 -10.49 -16.20 6.99
CA LEU A 323 -9.70 -17.23 6.33
C LEU A 323 -10.15 -18.64 6.72
N GLU A 324 -10.40 -18.89 8.01
CA GLU A 324 -10.88 -20.19 8.50
C GLU A 324 -12.21 -20.60 7.84
N ALA A 325 -13.11 -19.65 7.61
CA ALA A 325 -14.40 -19.90 6.97
C ALA A 325 -14.31 -20.43 5.52
N VAL A 326 -13.16 -20.26 4.86
CA VAL A 326 -12.90 -20.73 3.50
C VAL A 326 -11.72 -21.70 3.41
N ALA A 327 -11.14 -22.09 4.55
CA ALA A 327 -10.10 -23.10 4.63
C ALA A 327 -10.74 -24.49 4.59
N GLU A 328 -10.41 -25.29 3.58
CA GLU A 328 -10.88 -26.68 3.44
C GLU A 328 -10.15 -27.66 4.39
#